data_AF-A0A151QSF6-F1
#
_entry.id   AF-A0A151QSF6-F1
#
_cell.length_a   1.000
_cell.length_b   1.000
_cell.length_c   1.000
_cell.angle_alpha   90.00
_cell.angle_beta   90.00
_cell.angle_gamma   90.00
#
_symmetry.space_group_name_H-M   'P 1'
#
loop_
_entity.id
_entity.type
_entity.pdbx_description
1 polymer ?
#
loop_
_entity_poly.entity_id
_entity_poly.type
_entity_poly.pdbx_seq_one_letter_code
_entity_poly.pdbx_strand_id
1 'polypeptide(L)' 'MEAYLEGLDLWEVVEEDYDVSALLDNPTVAQMKIHKEKKIKKAKAKSCLFACVSQNVFTRIMTLKSAKEI' A
#
# COMPACT_ATOMS: atom_id res chain seq x y z
N MET A 1 9.19 -1.44 8.14
CA MET A 1 8.19 -1.30 7.05
C MET A 1 8.58 -0.13 6.16
N GLU A 2 8.86 1.03 6.74
CA GLU A 2 9.40 2.24 6.09
C GLU A 2 10.55 1.96 5.11
N ALA A 3 11.73 1.50 5.58
CA ALA A 3 12.86 1.18 4.69
C ALA A 3 12.55 0.19 3.55
N TYR A 4 11.58 -0.71 3.73
CA TYR A 4 11.13 -1.62 2.68
C TYR A 4 10.26 -0.91 1.63
N LEU A 5 9.41 0.03 2.05
CA LEU A 5 8.60 0.86 1.16
C LEU A 5 9.44 1.93 0.47
N GLU A 6 10.45 2.49 1.13
CA GLU A 6 11.43 3.40 0.54
C GLU A 6 12.18 2.71 -0.61
N GLY A 7 12.70 1.49 -0.38
CA GLY A 7 13.37 0.71 -1.44
C GLY A 7 12.45 0.30 -2.60
N LEU A 8 11.14 0.50 -2.50
CA LEU A 8 10.15 0.25 -3.54
C LEU A 8 9.58 1.53 -4.17
N ASP A 9 10.06 2.71 -3.78
CA ASP A 9 9.50 4.03 -4.12
C ASP A 9 8.00 4.14 -3.79
N LEU A 10 7.59 3.52 -2.66
CA LEU A 10 6.21 3.50 -2.17
C LEU A 10 6.02 4.34 -0.91
N TRP A 11 7.10 4.74 -0.23
CA TRP A 11 7.01 5.51 1.01
C TRP A 11 6.33 6.87 0.81
N GLU A 12 6.73 7.62 -0.21
CA GLU A 12 6.09 8.89 -0.59
C GLU A 12 4.58 8.74 -0.86
N VAL A 13 4.17 7.61 -1.44
CA VAL A 13 2.75 7.33 -1.74
C VAL A 13 1.94 7.07 -0.47
N VAL A 14 2.58 6.54 0.57
CA VAL A 14 1.96 6.30 1.88
C VAL A 14 1.92 7.59 2.69
N GLU A 15 2.97 8.41 2.65
CA GLU A 15 3.03 9.68 3.38
C GLU A 15 2.06 10.73 2.82
N GLU A 16 2.04 10.92 1.50
CA GLU A 16 1.23 11.97 0.91
C GLU A 16 -0.27 11.61 0.86
N ASP A 17 -0.63 10.32 0.96
CA ASP A 17 -1.97 9.73 0.78
C ASP A 17 -2.87 10.48 -0.23
N TYR A 18 -2.28 10.99 -1.32
CA TYR A 18 -3.05 11.77 -2.29
C TYR A 18 -4.08 10.86 -2.94
N ASP A 19 -5.32 11.33 -3.04
CA ASP A 19 -6.27 10.65 -3.88
C ASP A 19 -5.83 10.83 -5.34
N VAL A 20 -5.84 9.76 -6.12
CA VAL A 20 -5.40 9.87 -7.51
C VAL A 20 -6.50 10.61 -8.25
N SER A 21 -6.32 11.93 -8.43
CA SER A 21 -7.30 12.81 -9.05
C SER A 21 -7.84 12.21 -10.34
N ALA A 22 -9.14 12.43 -10.55
CA ALA A 22 -9.80 12.02 -11.79
C ALA A 22 -9.02 12.56 -13.00
N LEU A 23 -8.92 11.72 -14.03
CA LEU A 23 -8.34 12.12 -15.29
C LEU A 23 -9.25 13.19 -15.92
N LEU A 24 -8.67 14.19 -16.59
CA LEU A 24 -9.43 15.17 -17.36
C LEU A 24 -10.15 14.50 -18.53
N ASP A 25 -11.21 15.13 -19.05
CA ASP A 25 -12.05 14.56 -20.12
C ASP A 25 -11.30 14.37 -21.46
N ASN A 26 -10.26 15.17 -21.72
CA ASN A 26 -9.41 15.03 -22.90
C ASN A 26 -7.92 15.03 -22.51
N PRO A 27 -7.41 13.94 -21.95
CA PRO A 27 -6.07 13.84 -21.44
C PRO A 27 -5.08 13.50 -22.56
N THR A 28 -3.85 14.00 -22.44
CA THR A 28 -2.77 13.54 -23.32
C THR A 28 -2.35 12.11 -22.95
N VAL A 29 -1.74 11.38 -23.89
CA VAL A 29 -1.20 10.03 -23.67
C VAL A 29 -0.22 10.01 -22.48
N ALA A 30 0.58 11.06 -22.31
CA ALA A 30 1.50 11.20 -21.19
C ALA A 30 0.76 11.31 -19.85
N GLN A 31 -0.32 12.09 -19.79
CA GLN A 31 -1.15 12.20 -18.59
C GLN A 31 -1.84 10.87 -18.23
N MET A 32 -2.35 10.14 -19.23
CA MET A 32 -2.92 8.81 -19.04
C MET A 32 -1.91 7.83 -18.43
N LYS A 33 -0.67 7.83 -18.96
CA LYS A 33 0.42 6.96 -18.48
C LYS A 33 0.76 7.26 -17.02
N ILE A 34 0.97 8.53 -16.68
CA ILE A 34 1.30 8.96 -15.32
C ILE A 34 0.19 8.60 -14.34
N HIS A 35 -1.08 8.86 -14.71
CA HIS A 35 -2.21 8.52 -13.84
C HIS A 35 -2.30 7.01 -13.59
N LYS A 36 -2.10 6.18 -14.62
CA LYS A 36 -2.07 4.72 -14.47
C LYS A 36 -0.95 4.27 -13.53
N GLU A 37 0.24 4.81 -13.69
CA GLU A 37 1.39 4.51 -12.83
C GLU A 37 1.11 4.89 -11.36
N LYS A 38 0.55 6.07 -11.11
CA LYS A 38 0.15 6.51 -9.76
C LYS A 38 -0.89 5.57 -9.13
N LYS A 39 -1.92 5.16 -9.88
CA LYS A 39 -2.92 4.20 -9.39
C LYS A 39 -2.30 2.85 -9.02
N ILE A 40 -1.39 2.35 -9.86
CA ILE A 40 -0.70 1.08 -9.60
C ILE A 40 0.19 1.18 -8.37
N LYS A 41 0.98 2.26 -8.24
CA LYS A 41 1.82 2.47 -7.04
C LYS A 41 0.98 2.52 -5.76
N LYS A 42 -0.13 3.27 -5.75
CA LYS A 42 -1.04 3.33 -4.59
C LYS A 42 -1.62 1.97 -4.23
N ALA A 43 -2.06 1.18 -5.21
CA ALA A 43 -2.55 -0.17 -4.98
C ALA A 43 -1.44 -1.09 -4.41
N LYS A 44 -0.22 -1.00 -4.95
CA LYS A 44 0.93 -1.78 -4.47
C LYS A 44 1.30 -1.45 -3.02
N ALA A 45 1.34 -0.16 -2.67
CA ALA A 45 1.59 0.28 -1.29
C ALA A 45 0.56 -0.30 -0.32
N LYS A 46 -0.75 -0.20 -0.65
CA LYS A 46 -1.83 -0.79 0.15
C LYS A 46 -1.68 -2.30 0.32
N SER A 47 -1.38 -3.03 -0.75
CA SER A 47 -1.16 -4.48 -0.70
C SER A 47 0.06 -4.85 0.15
N CYS A 48 1.16 -4.11 0.06
CA CYS A 48 2.35 -4.34 0.89
C CYS A 48 2.06 -4.15 2.38
N LEU A 49 1.37 -3.06 2.74
CA LEU A 49 0.95 -2.79 4.12
C LEU A 49 0.01 -3.89 4.63
N PHE A 50 -0.99 -4.25 3.84
CA PHE A 50 -1.93 -5.32 4.19
C PHE A 50 -1.24 -6.66 4.41
N ALA A 51 -0.33 -7.06 3.51
CA ALA A 51 0.41 -8.30 3.62
C ALA A 51 1.26 -8.36 4.90
N CYS A 52 1.98 -7.28 5.21
CA CYS A 52 2.82 -7.24 6.40
C CYS A 52 2.00 -7.24 7.70
N VAL A 53 0.93 -6.44 7.78
CA VAL A 53 0.04 -6.42 8.95
C VAL A 53 -0.62 -7.79 9.13
N SER A 54 -1.14 -8.38 8.05
CA SER A 54 -1.75 -9.71 8.09
C SER A 54 -0.78 -10.78 8.55
N GLN A 55 0.45 -10.77 8.03
CA GLN A 55 1.49 -11.72 8.44
C GLN A 55 1.87 -11.56 9.92
N ASN A 56 1.99 -10.31 10.40
CA ASN A 56 2.32 -10.04 11.81
C ASN A 56 1.18 -10.48 12.74
N VAL A 57 -0.07 -10.13 12.41
CA VAL A 57 -1.26 -10.56 13.16
C VAL A 57 -1.35 -12.09 13.17
N PHE A 58 -1.18 -12.75 12.02
CA PHE A 58 -1.21 -14.19 11.92
C PHE A 58 -0.11 -14.85 12.77
N THR A 59 1.13 -14.36 12.68
CA THR A 59 2.26 -14.87 13.47
C THR A 59 1.98 -14.72 14.96
N ARG A 60 1.42 -13.58 15.38
CA ARG A 60 1.06 -13.31 16.76
C ARG A 60 -0.03 -14.26 17.27
N ILE A 61 -1.05 -14.54 16.45
CA ILE A 61 -2.08 -15.55 16.77
C ILE A 61 -1.45 -16.94 16.93
N MET A 62 -0.60 -17.35 15.99
CA MET A 62 0.04 -18.67 16.00
C MET A 62 1.00 -18.88 17.18
N THR A 63 1.64 -17.81 17.65
CA THR A 63 2.60 -17.85 18.77
C THR A 63 1.94 -17.71 20.13
N LEU A 64 0.66 -17.30 20.21
CA LEU A 64 -0.12 -17.35 21.44
C LEU A 64 -0.43 -18.80 21.79
N LYS A 65 0.27 -19.32 22.81
CA LYS A 65 0.19 -20.72 23.25
C LYS A 65 -0.95 -21.04 24.22
N SER A 66 -1.90 -20.16 24.50
CA SER A 66 -2.99 -20.50 25.41
C SER A 66 -4.34 -19.93 25.00
N ALA A 67 -5.40 -20.65 25.36
CA ALA A 67 -6.75 -20.12 25.40
C ALA A 67 -6.77 -18.89 26.32
N LYS A 68 -7.60 -17.90 25.97
CA LYS A 68 -8.02 -16.86 26.94
C LYS A 68 -8.51 -17.59 28.19
N GLU A 69 -7.88 -17.37 29.33
CA GLU A 69 -8.55 -17.62 30.60
C GLU A 69 -9.75 -16.66 30.67
N ILE A 70 -10.93 -17.23 30.92
CA ILE A 70 -12.21 -16.54 31.08
C ILE A 70 -12.28 -15.98 32.49
#